data_AF-A0A963EMH1-F1
#
_entry.id   AF-A0A963EMH1-F1
#
_cell.length_a   1.000
_cell.length_b   1.000
_cell.length_c   1.000
_cell.angle_alpha   90.00
_cell.angle_beta   90.00
_cell.angle_gamma   90.00
#
_symmetry.space_group_name_H-M   'P 1'
#
loop_
_entity.id
_entity.type
_entity.pdbx_description
1 polymer ?
#
loop_
_entity_poly.entity_id
_entity_poly.type
_entity_poly.pdbx_seq_one_letter_code
_entity_poly.pdbx_strand_id
1 'polypeptide(L)'
;MSLYKQLWLAILLLLALVFGVSLLVTTLSAKAYLEKQLAIKNADNATALALSLGQQGADDVLMELTLAAQFDTGFYELIELSDPDGKPLVRRASGVDNGAAPGWFMRLLPIQVPPGIATVQDGWQQAGTLTLQSHSRFAYRELWEGTLQLALTFLLAAIGAGVVGSLALRR
;
A
#
# COMPACT_ATOMS: atom_id res chain seq x y z
N MET A 1 -15.24 -35.71 29.60
CA MET A 1 -14.48 -35.42 28.36
C MET A 1 -13.46 -36.54 28.18
N SER A 2 -13.37 -37.23 27.03
CA SER A 2 -12.34 -38.27 26.86
C SER A 2 -10.98 -37.63 26.53
N LEU A 3 -9.88 -38.30 26.90
CA LEU A 3 -8.51 -37.85 26.67
C LEU A 3 -8.23 -37.56 25.18
N TYR A 4 -8.86 -38.32 24.29
CA TYR A 4 -8.87 -38.12 22.85
C TYR A 4 -9.47 -36.76 22.43
N LYS A 5 -10.60 -36.37 23.04
CA LYS A 5 -11.24 -35.07 22.77
C LYS A 5 -10.38 -33.91 23.25
N GLN A 6 -9.69 -34.07 24.39
CA GLN A 6 -8.76 -33.06 24.89
C GLN A 6 -7.53 -32.90 23.99
N LEU A 7 -6.96 -34.00 23.50
CA LEU A 7 -5.81 -33.98 22.59
C LEU A 7 -6.14 -33.26 21.28
N TRP A 8 -7.29 -33.59 20.65
CA TRP A 8 -7.73 -32.93 19.41
C TRP A 8 -7.97 -31.43 19.59
N LEU A 9 -8.55 -31.04 20.72
CA LEU A 9 -8.84 -29.63 21.01
C LEU A 9 -7.54 -28.85 21.24
N ALA A 10 -6.55 -29.46 21.90
CA ALA A 10 -5.21 -28.88 22.04
C ALA A 10 -4.50 -28.71 20.70
N ILE A 11 -4.58 -29.70 19.80
CA ILE A 11 -4.01 -29.63 18.45
C ILE A 11 -4.67 -28.52 17.63
N LEU A 12 -6.00 -28.45 17.64
CA LEU A 12 -6.74 -27.40 16.93
C LEU A 12 -6.38 -26.00 17.44
N LEU A 13 -6.27 -25.83 18.76
CA LEU A 13 -5.89 -24.56 19.37
C LEU A 13 -4.47 -24.16 18.98
N LEU A 14 -3.51 -25.11 19.02
CA LEU A 14 -2.13 -24.86 18.62
C LEU A 14 -2.04 -24.49 17.13
N LEU A 15 -2.74 -25.20 16.26
CA LEU A 15 -2.80 -24.89 14.82
C LEU A 15 -3.40 -23.50 14.58
N ALA A 16 -4.52 -23.18 15.25
CA ALA A 16 -5.14 -21.87 15.15
C ALA A 16 -4.21 -20.75 15.62
N LEU A 17 -3.44 -20.98 16.69
CA LEU A 17 -2.47 -20.02 17.21
C LEU A 17 -1.32 -19.80 16.23
N VAL A 18 -0.70 -20.88 15.74
CA VAL A 18 0.39 -20.79 14.74
C VAL A 18 -0.08 -20.09 13.48
N PHE A 19 -1.30 -20.41 13.01
CA PHE A 19 -1.90 -19.74 11.88
C PHE A 19 -2.17 -18.26 12.13
N GLY A 20 -2.77 -17.92 13.27
CA GLY A 20 -3.06 -16.53 13.62
C GLY A 20 -1.80 -15.68 13.64
N VAL A 21 -0.72 -16.19 14.25
CA VAL A 21 0.60 -15.53 14.26
C VAL A 21 1.16 -15.40 12.84
N SER A 22 1.13 -16.48 12.05
CA SER A 22 1.63 -16.47 10.66
C SER A 22 0.88 -15.45 9.79
N LEU A 23 -0.46 -15.49 9.82
CA LEU A 23 -1.33 -14.57 9.09
C LEU A 23 -1.03 -13.11 9.47
N LEU A 24 -0.88 -12.82 10.78
CA LEU A 24 -0.50 -11.49 11.27
C LEU A 24 0.86 -11.05 10.74
N VAL A 25 1.90 -11.88 10.91
CA VAL A 25 3.27 -11.56 10.50
C VAL A 25 3.34 -11.34 8.99
N THR A 26 2.72 -12.22 8.20
CA THR A 26 2.69 -12.09 6.73
C THR A 26 1.93 -10.85 6.29
N THR A 27 0.78 -10.55 6.89
CA THR A 27 -0.01 -9.35 6.54
C THR A 27 0.76 -8.07 6.90
N LEU A 28 1.37 -8.01 8.09
CA LEU A 28 2.17 -6.84 8.50
C LEU A 28 3.42 -6.67 7.63
N SER A 29 4.06 -7.77 7.25
CA SER A 29 5.23 -7.73 6.37
C SER A 29 4.85 -7.27 4.95
N ALA A 30 3.71 -7.74 4.42
CA ALA A 30 3.17 -7.28 3.15
C ALA A 30 2.82 -5.79 3.17
N LYS A 31 2.19 -5.31 4.25
CA LYS A 31 1.92 -3.88 4.49
C LYS A 31 3.21 -3.05 4.42
N ALA A 32 4.22 -3.43 5.21
CA ALA A 32 5.49 -2.69 5.26
C ALA A 32 6.21 -2.71 3.90
N TYR A 33 6.13 -3.82 3.17
CA TYR A 33 6.67 -3.92 1.82
C TYR A 33 5.96 -2.97 0.84
N LEU A 34 4.63 -2.95 0.86
CA LEU A 34 3.83 -2.06 0.01
C LEU A 34 4.09 -0.59 0.35
N GLU A 35 4.19 -0.23 1.63
CA GLU A 35 4.54 1.13 2.07
C GLU A 35 5.92 1.54 1.54
N LYS A 36 6.92 0.67 1.69
CA LYS A 36 8.28 0.94 1.20
C LYS A 36 8.32 1.08 -0.32
N GLN A 37 7.61 0.22 -1.05
CA GLN A 37 7.57 0.29 -2.52
C GLN A 37 6.87 1.56 -3.00
N LEU A 38 5.76 1.94 -2.36
CA LEU A 38 5.08 3.19 -2.69
C LEU A 38 5.93 4.43 -2.33
N ALA A 39 6.68 4.38 -1.24
CA ALA A 39 7.60 5.46 -0.86
C ALA A 39 8.73 5.65 -1.89
N ILE A 40 9.37 4.55 -2.31
CA ILE A 40 10.39 4.56 -3.35
C ILE A 40 9.79 5.08 -4.66
N LYS A 41 8.63 4.55 -5.07
CA LYS A 41 7.92 4.98 -6.27
C LYS A 41 7.59 6.48 -6.23
N ASN A 42 7.13 7.00 -5.09
CA ASN A 42 6.84 8.43 -4.94
C ASN A 42 8.12 9.26 -5.13
N ALA A 43 9.22 8.87 -4.48
CA ALA A 43 10.50 9.58 -4.57
C ALA A 43 11.09 9.56 -5.99
N ASP A 44 11.09 8.39 -6.64
CA ASP A 44 11.60 8.21 -8.00
C ASP A 44 10.76 9.01 -9.01
N ASN A 45 9.43 8.95 -8.90
CA ASN A 45 8.53 9.70 -9.76
C ASN A 45 8.65 11.21 -9.55
N ALA A 46 8.75 11.67 -8.29
CA ALA A 46 8.97 13.09 -7.99
C ALA A 46 10.28 13.56 -8.62
N THR A 47 11.36 12.78 -8.47
CA THR A 47 12.68 13.11 -9.03
C THR A 47 12.65 13.15 -10.56
N ALA A 48 12.07 12.13 -11.20
CA ALA A 48 11.98 12.05 -12.66
C ALA A 48 11.12 13.19 -13.24
N LEU A 49 9.98 13.49 -12.60
CA LEU A 49 9.09 14.56 -13.03
C LEU A 49 9.74 15.94 -12.80
N ALA A 50 10.40 16.16 -11.66
CA ALA A 50 11.12 17.40 -11.38
C ALA A 50 12.27 17.65 -12.37
N LEU A 51 13.01 16.60 -12.74
CA LEU A 51 14.03 16.69 -13.78
C LEU A 51 13.42 17.04 -15.15
N SER A 52 12.29 16.42 -15.50
CA SER A 52 11.59 16.70 -16.76
C SER A 52 11.04 18.12 -16.81
N LEU A 53 10.50 18.65 -15.70
CA LEU A 53 10.04 20.03 -15.60
C LEU A 53 11.20 21.01 -15.72
N GLY A 54 12.34 20.73 -15.06
CA GLY A 54 13.53 21.57 -15.16
C GLY A 54 14.12 21.67 -16.57
N GLN A 55 13.95 20.64 -17.39
CA GLN A 55 14.37 20.66 -18.81
C GLN A 55 13.45 21.49 -19.72
N GLN A 56 12.21 21.78 -19.29
CA GLN A 56 11.25 22.57 -20.07
C GLN A 56 11.48 24.09 -19.93
N GLY A 57 12.33 24.52 -18.99
CA GLY A 57 12.53 25.92 -18.63
C GLY A 57 11.42 26.45 -17.72
N ALA A 58 11.61 27.64 -17.14
CA ALA A 58 10.66 28.28 -16.21
C ALA A 58 9.36 28.80 -16.86
N ASP A 59 8.71 28.00 -17.73
CA ASP A 59 7.36 28.27 -18.24
C ASP A 59 6.31 27.66 -17.30
N ASP A 60 5.75 28.50 -16.43
CA ASP A 60 4.73 28.13 -15.44
C ASP A 60 3.50 27.44 -16.06
N VAL A 61 3.10 27.87 -17.27
CA VAL A 61 1.91 27.33 -17.94
C VAL A 61 2.19 25.90 -18.44
N LEU A 62 3.36 25.66 -19.03
CA LEU A 62 3.76 24.31 -19.47
C LEU A 62 3.96 23.35 -18.29
N MET A 63 4.53 23.85 -17.19
CA MET A 63 4.67 23.08 -15.95
C MET A 63 3.29 22.70 -15.38
N GLU A 64 2.35 23.64 -15.29
CA GLU A 64 1.00 23.35 -14.84
C GLU A 64 0.29 22.32 -15.74
N LEU A 65 0.38 22.49 -17.07
CA LEU A 65 -0.21 21.55 -18.03
C LEU A 65 0.37 20.14 -17.88
N THR A 66 1.69 20.02 -17.70
CA THR A 66 2.37 18.74 -17.50
C THR A 66 1.91 18.07 -16.20
N LEU A 67 1.86 18.83 -15.10
CA LEU A 67 1.40 18.31 -13.81
C LEU A 67 -0.08 17.93 -13.84
N ALA A 68 -0.91 18.70 -14.54
CA ALA A 68 -2.32 18.39 -14.75
C ALA A 68 -2.48 17.09 -15.53
N ALA A 69 -1.78 16.94 -16.66
CA ALA A 69 -1.81 15.72 -17.46
C ALA A 69 -1.34 14.50 -16.65
N GLN A 70 -0.30 14.67 -15.82
CA GLN A 70 0.20 13.60 -14.96
C GLN A 70 -0.81 13.23 -13.87
N PHE A 71 -1.52 14.20 -13.28
CA PHE A 71 -2.58 13.95 -12.31
C PHE A 71 -3.77 13.23 -12.95
N ASP A 72 -4.15 13.63 -14.16
CA ASP A 72 -5.30 13.09 -14.90
C ASP A 72 -5.12 11.60 -15.28
N THR A 73 -3.91 11.05 -15.16
CA THR A 73 -3.66 9.59 -15.24
C THR A 73 -4.38 8.79 -14.13
N GLY A 74 -4.76 9.45 -13.04
CA GLY A 74 -5.47 8.85 -11.90
C GLY A 74 -4.61 8.04 -10.94
N PHE A 75 -3.27 8.04 -11.11
CA PHE A 75 -2.37 7.30 -10.22
C PHE A 75 -1.95 8.07 -8.96
N TYR A 76 -2.18 9.37 -8.91
CA TYR A 76 -1.70 10.26 -7.84
C TYR A 76 -2.83 10.83 -7.00
N GLU A 77 -2.65 10.75 -5.68
CA GLU A 77 -3.54 11.35 -4.69
C GLU A 77 -3.24 12.84 -4.53
N LEU A 78 -1.96 13.22 -4.63
CA LEU A 78 -1.50 14.60 -4.57
C LEU A 78 -0.38 14.82 -5.58
N ILE A 79 -0.48 15.91 -6.32
CA ILE A 79 0.63 16.54 -7.05
C ILE A 79 0.61 18.03 -6.68
N GLU A 80 1.68 18.50 -6.07
CA GLU A 80 1.81 19.89 -5.62
C GLU A 80 3.18 20.42 -6.05
N LEU A 81 3.21 21.55 -6.75
CA LEU A 81 4.40 22.32 -7.05
C LEU A 81 4.34 23.62 -6.26
N SER A 82 5.39 23.88 -5.48
CA SER A 82 5.53 25.11 -4.70
C SER A 82 6.74 25.90 -5.18
N ASP A 83 6.62 27.22 -5.17
CA ASP A 83 7.68 28.19 -5.41
C ASP A 83 8.81 28.06 -4.37
N PRO A 84 10.03 28.59 -4.56
CA PRO A 84 11.10 28.54 -3.56
C PRO A 84 10.72 29.19 -2.22
N ASP A 85 9.78 30.13 -2.22
CA ASP A 85 9.19 30.75 -1.02
C ASP A 85 8.17 29.84 -0.31
N GLY A 86 7.88 28.65 -0.84
CA GLY A 86 6.92 27.69 -0.29
C GLY A 86 5.46 27.99 -0.62
N LYS A 87 5.18 28.94 -1.53
CA LYS A 87 3.82 29.21 -2.00
C LYS A 87 3.41 28.17 -3.05
N PRO A 88 2.24 27.52 -2.93
CA PRO A 88 1.80 26.55 -3.92
C PRO A 88 1.50 27.26 -5.25
N LEU A 89 2.22 26.89 -6.31
CA LEU A 89 1.99 27.32 -7.69
C LEU A 89 0.90 26.45 -8.34
N VAL A 90 1.00 25.13 -8.15
CA VAL A 90 0.03 24.16 -8.66
C VAL A 90 -0.28 23.17 -7.56
N ARG A 91 -1.56 22.90 -7.32
CA ARG A 91 -1.98 21.88 -6.37
C ARG A 91 -3.18 21.10 -6.91
N ARG A 92 -2.99 19.79 -7.08
CA ARG A 92 -4.03 18.85 -7.48
C ARG A 92 -4.10 17.75 -6.43
N ALA A 93 -5.26 17.58 -5.83
CA ALA A 93 -5.52 16.55 -4.83
C ALA A 93 -6.81 15.79 -5.18
N SER A 94 -6.80 14.48 -5.05
CA SER A 94 -8.01 13.67 -5.18
C SER A 94 -8.77 13.65 -3.85
N GLY A 95 -10.09 13.46 -3.92
CA GLY A 95 -10.92 13.28 -2.73
C GLY A 95 -10.71 11.93 -2.04
N VAL A 96 -11.25 11.79 -0.83
CA VAL A 96 -11.20 10.54 -0.07
C VAL A 96 -11.90 9.43 -0.84
N ASP A 97 -11.13 8.43 -1.26
CA ASP A 97 -11.58 7.35 -2.13
C ASP A 97 -12.16 6.19 -1.31
N ASN A 98 -13.43 5.86 -1.54
CA ASN A 98 -14.14 4.75 -0.88
C ASN A 98 -14.13 3.52 -1.80
N GLY A 99 -13.48 2.41 -1.41
CA GLY A 99 -13.72 1.13 -2.10
C GLY A 99 -12.56 0.15 -2.28
N ALA A 100 -11.41 0.34 -1.62
CA ALA A 100 -10.30 -0.60 -1.75
C ALA A 100 -10.41 -1.85 -0.86
N ALA A 101 -10.87 -1.66 0.37
CA ALA A 101 -11.04 -2.71 1.38
C ALA A 101 -12.13 -2.28 2.39
N PRO A 102 -12.65 -3.20 3.22
CA PRO A 102 -13.58 -2.84 4.29
C PRO A 102 -12.97 -1.81 5.27
N GLY A 103 -13.77 -0.83 5.72
CA GLY A 103 -13.27 0.25 6.58
C GLY A 103 -12.67 -0.21 7.91
N TRP A 104 -13.13 -1.32 8.47
CA TRP A 104 -12.53 -1.90 9.69
C TRP A 104 -11.10 -2.39 9.46
N PHE A 105 -10.81 -2.93 8.27
CA PHE A 105 -9.49 -3.45 7.90
C PHE A 105 -8.50 -2.29 7.71
N MET A 106 -8.94 -1.24 7.01
CA MET A 106 -8.14 -0.03 6.80
C MET A 106 -7.82 0.69 8.13
N ARG A 107 -8.74 0.67 9.10
CA ARG A 107 -8.49 1.23 10.45
C ARG A 107 -7.50 0.39 11.27
N LEU A 108 -7.52 -0.93 11.11
CA LEU A 108 -6.61 -1.82 11.84
C LEU A 108 -5.18 -1.78 11.26
N LEU A 109 -5.07 -1.63 9.95
CA LEU A 109 -3.81 -1.64 9.20
C LEU A 109 -3.66 -0.36 8.37
N PRO A 110 -3.52 0.81 9.00
CA PRO A 110 -3.41 2.08 8.28
C PRO A 110 -2.10 2.11 7.49
N ILE A 111 -2.20 2.20 6.17
CA ILE A 111 -1.08 2.35 5.25
C ILE A 111 -0.62 3.82 5.28
N GLN A 112 0.63 4.04 5.66
CA GLN A 112 1.25 5.37 5.71
C GLN A 112 2.43 5.40 4.74
N VAL A 113 2.29 6.17 3.67
CA VAL A 113 3.33 6.32 2.67
C VAL A 113 3.81 7.78 2.67
N PRO A 114 5.11 8.03 2.86
CA PRO A 114 5.63 9.38 2.73
C PRO A 114 5.47 9.88 1.29
N PRO A 115 5.15 11.17 1.10
CA PRO A 115 5.18 11.77 -0.23
C PRO A 115 6.64 11.82 -0.74
N GLY A 116 6.78 11.75 -2.06
CA GLY A 116 8.04 11.99 -2.75
C GLY A 116 8.22 13.49 -2.91
N ILE A 117 9.42 13.97 -2.62
CA ILE A 117 9.76 15.39 -2.68
C ILE A 117 10.99 15.54 -3.56
N ALA A 118 10.93 16.42 -4.55
CA ALA A 118 12.05 16.71 -5.44
C ALA A 118 12.09 18.20 -5.80
N THR A 119 13.29 18.74 -5.95
CA THR A 119 13.49 20.14 -6.35
C THR A 119 13.52 20.26 -7.86
N VAL A 120 12.71 21.17 -8.41
CA VAL A 120 12.75 21.55 -9.82
C VAL A 120 13.82 22.62 -9.99
N GLN A 121 14.79 22.37 -10.88
CA GLN A 121 15.86 23.32 -11.18
C GLN A 121 15.64 23.95 -12.55
N ASP A 122 15.86 25.26 -12.66
CA ASP A 122 16.01 25.97 -13.92
C ASP A 122 17.47 26.45 -14.04
N GLY A 123 18.27 25.68 -14.78
CA GLY A 123 19.72 25.85 -14.84
C GLY A 123 20.38 25.72 -13.45
N TRP A 124 20.84 26.83 -12.90
CA TRP A 124 21.48 26.90 -11.57
C TRP A 124 20.55 27.41 -10.46
N GLN A 125 19.33 27.81 -10.81
CA GLN A 125 18.37 28.35 -9.85
C GLN A 125 17.29 27.32 -9.52
N GLN A 126 16.79 27.36 -8.29
CA GLN A 126 15.64 26.55 -7.89
C GLN A 126 14.37 27.21 -8.43
N ALA A 127 13.66 26.51 -9.31
CA ALA A 127 12.35 26.95 -9.81
C ALA A 127 11.23 26.60 -8.82
N GLY A 128 11.38 25.52 -8.05
CA GLY A 128 10.39 25.13 -7.05
C GLY A 128 10.64 23.77 -6.42
N THR A 129 9.67 23.31 -5.63
CA THR A 129 9.66 21.98 -4.99
C THR A 129 8.39 21.24 -5.37
N LEU A 130 8.57 20.09 -5.99
CA LEU A 130 7.52 19.17 -6.36
C LEU A 130 7.30 18.15 -5.23
N THR A 131 6.08 18.08 -4.73
CA THR A 131 5.59 17.08 -3.78
C THR A 131 4.58 16.19 -4.48
N LEU A 132 4.76 14.87 -4.38
CA LEU A 132 3.96 13.89 -5.09
C LEU A 132 3.58 12.73 -4.17
N GLN A 133 2.33 12.31 -4.22
CA GLN A 133 1.82 11.16 -3.47
C GLN A 133 1.00 10.26 -4.39
N SER A 134 1.40 8.98 -4.49
CA SER A 134 0.62 7.98 -5.22
C SER A 134 -0.62 7.54 -4.43
N HIS A 135 -1.69 7.18 -5.13
CA HIS A 135 -2.86 6.57 -4.51
C HIS A 135 -2.53 5.24 -3.82
N SER A 136 -2.94 5.09 -2.57
CA SER A 136 -2.75 3.87 -1.77
C SER A 136 -3.87 2.83 -1.94
N ARG A 137 -4.89 3.10 -2.77
CA ARG A 137 -6.06 2.21 -2.96
C ARG A 137 -5.67 0.80 -3.43
N PHE A 138 -4.67 0.72 -4.30
CA PHE A 138 -4.18 -0.56 -4.81
C PHE A 138 -3.55 -1.39 -3.69
N ALA A 139 -2.74 -0.76 -2.83
CA ALA A 139 -2.11 -1.44 -1.71
C ALA A 139 -3.12 -2.01 -0.71
N TYR A 140 -4.20 -1.28 -0.42
CA TYR A 140 -5.28 -1.81 0.43
C TYR A 140 -6.00 -3.02 -0.19
N ARG A 141 -6.26 -2.99 -1.51
CA ARG A 141 -6.89 -4.11 -2.21
C ARG A 141 -6.00 -5.34 -2.18
N GLU A 142 -4.74 -5.22 -2.57
CA GLU A 142 -3.77 -6.32 -2.57
C GLU A 142 -3.59 -6.92 -1.17
N LEU A 143 -3.50 -6.06 -0.15
CA LEU A 143 -3.37 -6.52 1.24
C LEU A 143 -4.62 -7.30 1.69
N TRP A 144 -5.82 -6.79 1.38
CA TRP A 144 -7.08 -7.44 1.73
C TRP A 144 -7.27 -8.78 1.02
N GLU A 145 -7.06 -8.81 -0.29
CA GLU A 145 -7.18 -10.02 -1.10
C GLU A 145 -6.14 -11.06 -0.69
N GLY A 146 -4.89 -10.66 -0.45
CA GLY A 146 -3.84 -11.55 0.04
C GLY A 146 -4.15 -12.15 1.42
N THR A 147 -4.65 -11.34 2.36
CA THR A 147 -5.08 -11.83 3.68
C THR A 147 -6.24 -12.82 3.56
N LEU A 148 -7.24 -12.55 2.70
CA LEU A 148 -8.36 -13.48 2.46
C LEU A 148 -7.92 -14.79 1.82
N GLN A 149 -7.04 -14.73 0.81
CA GLN A 149 -6.52 -15.93 0.15
C GLN A 149 -5.73 -16.80 1.14
N LEU A 150 -4.89 -16.20 1.99
CA LEU A 150 -4.13 -16.94 2.99
C LEU A 150 -5.05 -17.57 4.05
N ALA A 151 -6.12 -16.87 4.43
CA ALA A 151 -7.12 -17.40 5.36
C ALA A 151 -7.94 -18.56 4.76
N LEU A 152 -8.39 -18.43 3.52
CA LEU A 152 -9.14 -19.47 2.82
C LEU A 152 -8.29 -20.72 2.57
N THR A 153 -7.06 -20.56 2.10
CA THR A 153 -6.14 -21.69 1.85
C THR A 153 -5.82 -22.44 3.13
N PHE A 154 -5.59 -21.74 4.24
CA PHE A 154 -5.40 -22.38 5.53
C PHE A 154 -6.66 -23.11 6.01
N LEU A 155 -7.84 -22.52 5.86
CA LEU A 155 -9.09 -23.16 6.25
C LEU A 155 -9.33 -24.47 5.46
N LEU A 156 -9.06 -24.46 4.16
CA LEU A 156 -9.13 -25.67 3.33
C LEU A 156 -8.10 -26.73 3.77
N ALA A 157 -6.86 -26.31 4.06
CA ALA A 157 -5.82 -27.21 4.55
C ALA A 157 -6.18 -27.81 5.92
N ALA A 158 -6.74 -27.02 6.83
CA ALA A 158 -7.18 -27.45 8.15
C ALA A 158 -8.33 -28.47 8.06
N ILE A 159 -9.32 -28.25 7.18
CA ILE A 159 -10.40 -29.22 6.91
C ILE A 159 -9.80 -30.52 6.34
N GLY A 160 -8.92 -30.42 5.34
CA GLY A 160 -8.26 -31.59 4.75
C GLY A 160 -7.48 -32.41 5.77
N ALA A 161 -6.65 -31.74 6.60
CA ALA A 161 -5.92 -32.38 7.69
C ALA A 161 -6.86 -33.02 8.73
N GLY A 162 -7.97 -32.36 9.06
CA GLY A 162 -9.01 -32.89 9.93
C GLY A 162 -9.64 -34.19 9.41
N VAL A 163 -10.01 -34.22 8.12
CA VAL A 163 -10.56 -35.41 7.46
C VAL A 163 -9.55 -36.55 7.47
N VAL A 164 -8.31 -36.30 7.04
CA VAL A 164 -7.24 -37.31 7.01
C VAL A 164 -6.95 -37.85 8.41
N GLY A 165 -6.83 -36.98 9.41
CA GLY A 165 -6.61 -37.38 10.80
C GLY A 165 -7.75 -38.23 11.33
N SER A 166 -9.01 -37.89 11.02
CA SER A 166 -10.18 -38.67 11.45
C SER A 166 -10.24 -40.06 10.80
N LEU A 167 -9.83 -40.19 9.53
CA LEU A 167 -9.78 -41.47 8.82
C LEU A 167 -8.64 -42.36 9.34
N ALA A 168 -7.48 -41.77 9.63
CA ALA A 168 -6.33 -42.49 10.17
C ALA A 168 -6.61 -43.06 11.57
N LEU A 169 -7.38 -42.33 12.40
CA LEU A 169 -7.75 -42.75 13.76
C LEU A 169 -8.95 -43.71 13.81
N ARG A 170 -9.62 -43.95 12.66
CA ARG A 170 -10.70 -44.94 12.52
C ARG A 170 -10.19 -46.34 12.16
N ARG A 171 -8.89 -46.50 11.91
CA ARG A 171 -8.20 -47.80 11.76
C ARG A 171 -7.48 -48.15 13.05
#